data_AF-K1Z461-F1
#
_entry.id   AF-K1Z461-F1
#
_cell.length_a   1.000
_cell.length_b   1.000
_cell.length_c   1.000
_cell.angle_alpha   90.00
_cell.angle_beta   90.00
_cell.angle_gamma   90.00
#
_symmetry.space_group_name_H-M   'P 1'
#
loop_
_entity.id
_entity.type
_entity.pdbx_description
1 polymer ?
#
loop_
_entity_poly.entity_id
_entity_poly.type
_entity_poly.pdbx_seq_one_letter_code
_entity_poly.pdbx_strand_id
1 'polypeptide(L)' 'VVYCAKSAKSNLLYSAYEQAKIDAMATSNLGVPIHLRNATTKFMKNIGYGKNYKYNPDFTEPVNQEYLPKEIKGKNYFKK' A
#
# COMPACT_ATOMS: atom_id res chain seq x y z
N VAL A 1 -10.45 23.79 21.38
CA VAL A 1 -11.20 24.45 20.27
C VAL A 1 -10.35 25.50 19.54
N VAL A 2 -9.77 26.49 20.22
CA VAL A 2 -9.00 27.60 19.61
C VAL A 2 -7.84 27.12 18.70
N TYR A 3 -7.10 26.09 19.12
CA TYR A 3 -6.00 25.51 18.33
C TYR A 3 -6.47 25.04 16.95
N CYS A 4 -7.43 24.10 16.91
CA CYS A 4 -7.96 23.58 15.65
C CYS A 4 -8.58 24.67 14.77
N ALA A 5 -9.22 25.69 15.36
CA ALA A 5 -9.79 26.81 14.61
C ALA A 5 -8.71 27.63 13.87
N LYS A 6 -7.56 27.88 14.50
CA LYS A 6 -6.44 28.65 13.93
C LYS A 6 -5.50 27.85 13.03
N SER A 7 -5.52 26.52 13.07
CA SER A 7 -4.66 25.67 12.22
C SER A 7 -5.06 25.69 10.73
N ALA A 8 -4.11 25.38 9.85
CA ALA A 8 -4.39 25.09 8.45
C ALA A 8 -5.37 23.91 8.32
N LYS A 9 -6.34 24.02 7.41
CA LYS A 9 -7.37 22.98 7.17
C LYS A 9 -7.01 22.18 5.93
N SER A 10 -7.20 20.87 6.00
CA SER A 10 -7.03 19.97 4.86
C SER A 10 -7.98 18.79 5.01
N ASN A 11 -8.67 18.44 3.93
CA ASN A 11 -9.47 17.22 3.82
C ASN A 11 -8.76 16.12 2.99
N LEU A 12 -7.49 16.33 2.61
CA LEU A 12 -6.77 15.45 1.69
C LEU A 12 -6.71 13.99 2.18
N LEU A 13 -6.39 13.78 3.45
CA LEU A 13 -6.37 12.44 4.05
C LEU A 13 -7.77 11.81 4.10
N TYR A 14 -8.80 12.62 4.36
CA TYR A 14 -10.17 12.15 4.43
C TYR A 14 -10.64 11.66 3.05
N SER A 15 -10.44 12.46 2.01
CA SER A 15 -10.79 12.10 0.63
C SER A 15 -9.97 10.90 0.12
N ALA A 16 -8.66 10.87 0.41
CA ALA A 16 -7.79 9.76 0.03
C ALA A 16 -8.24 8.43 0.67
N TYR A 17 -8.60 8.47 1.95
CA TYR A 17 -9.06 7.28 2.66
C TYR A 17 -10.38 6.76 2.10
N GLU A 18 -11.36 7.64 1.83
CA GLU A 18 -12.66 7.20 1.32
C GLU A 18 -12.52 6.54 -0.05
N GLN A 19 -11.67 7.08 -0.93
CA GLN A 19 -11.36 6.46 -2.23
C GLN A 19 -10.69 5.08 -2.07
N ALA A 20 -9.68 4.99 -1.20
CA ALA A 20 -8.99 3.73 -0.95
C ALA A 20 -9.92 2.66 -0.34
N LYS A 21 -10.86 3.08 0.52
CA LYS A 21 -11.89 2.20 1.11
C LYS A 21 -12.85 1.67 0.06
N ILE A 22 -13.33 2.51 -0.85
CA ILE A 22 -14.21 2.10 -1.95
C ILE A 22 -13.51 1.05 -2.82
N ASP A 23 -12.24 1.32 -3.19
CA ASP A 23 -11.46 0.38 -3.99
C ASP A 23 -11.20 -0.93 -3.24
N ALA A 24 -10.86 -0.87 -1.95
CA ALA A 24 -10.64 -2.07 -1.15
C ALA A 24 -11.90 -2.96 -1.09
N MET A 25 -13.10 -2.37 -1.03
CA MET A 25 -14.36 -3.12 -1.10
C MET A 25 -14.55 -3.73 -2.50
N ALA A 26 -14.36 -2.94 -3.55
CA ALA A 26 -14.55 -3.35 -4.94
C ALA A 26 -13.54 -4.41 -5.41
N THR A 27 -12.33 -4.41 -4.85
CA THR A 27 -11.22 -5.27 -5.26
C THR A 27 -10.77 -6.25 -4.17
N SER A 28 -11.65 -6.57 -3.24
CA SER A 28 -11.37 -7.48 -2.12
C SER A 28 -10.96 -8.90 -2.56
N ASN A 29 -11.34 -9.29 -3.77
CA ASN A 29 -10.96 -10.55 -4.41
C ASN A 29 -9.52 -10.56 -4.94
N LEU A 30 -8.86 -9.41 -5.06
CA LEU A 30 -7.49 -9.33 -5.55
C LEU A 30 -6.53 -9.82 -4.48
N GLY A 31 -5.67 -10.76 -4.85
CA GLY A 31 -4.66 -11.29 -3.95
C GLY A 31 -3.53 -10.27 -3.69
N VAL A 32 -2.92 -10.36 -2.51
CA VAL A 32 -1.69 -9.63 -2.18
C VAL A 32 -0.57 -10.04 -3.16
N PRO A 33 0.23 -9.10 -3.70
CA PRO A 33 1.40 -9.42 -4.53
C PRO A 33 2.33 -10.44 -3.88
N ILE A 34 2.88 -11.38 -4.66
CA ILE A 34 3.63 -12.54 -4.14
C ILE A 34 4.82 -12.13 -3.27
N HIS A 35 5.52 -11.06 -3.64
CA HIS A 35 6.68 -10.52 -2.94
C HIS A 35 6.33 -9.84 -1.62
N LEU A 36 5.06 -9.51 -1.38
CA LEU A 36 4.58 -8.96 -0.10
C LEU A 36 3.97 -10.03 0.82
N ARG A 37 3.75 -11.25 0.32
CA ARG A 37 3.15 -12.33 1.13
C ARG A 37 4.16 -12.84 2.16
N ASN A 38 3.65 -13.14 3.35
CA ASN A 38 4.44 -13.81 4.38
C ASN A 38 4.80 -15.24 3.94
N ALA A 39 6.04 -15.64 4.17
CA ALA A 39 6.61 -16.92 3.73
C ALA A 39 7.20 -17.70 4.92
N THR A 40 6.33 -18.07 5.87
CA THR A 40 6.75 -18.73 7.13
C THR A 40 7.15 -20.19 6.93
N THR A 41 6.47 -20.91 6.03
CA THR A 41 6.73 -22.33 5.80
C THR A 41 7.72 -22.57 4.66
N LYS A 42 8.40 -23.72 4.68
CA LYS A 42 9.29 -24.13 3.57
C LYS A 42 8.54 -24.22 2.24
N PHE A 43 7.32 -24.77 2.26
CA PHE A 43 6.48 -24.85 1.07
C PHE A 43 6.15 -23.46 0.49
N MET A 44 5.77 -22.49 1.34
CA MET A 44 5.49 -21.12 0.90
C MET A 44 6.69 -20.46 0.22
N LYS A 45 7.89 -20.64 0.78
CA LYS A 45 9.14 -20.13 0.16
C LYS A 45 9.39 -20.80 -1.19
N ASN A 46 9.16 -22.11 -1.31
CA ASN A 46 9.36 -22.87 -2.54
C ASN A 46 8.45 -22.41 -3.67
N ILE A 47 7.19 -22.04 -3.37
CA ILE A 47 6.25 -21.48 -4.36
C ILE A 47 6.45 -19.96 -4.59
N GLY A 48 7.49 -19.37 -3.98
CA GLY A 48 7.92 -18.00 -4.26
C GLY A 48 7.28 -16.91 -3.39
N TYR A 49 6.65 -17.24 -2.27
CA TYR A 49 6.12 -16.21 -1.35
C TYR A 49 7.28 -15.40 -0.76
N GLY A 50 7.10 -14.08 -0.69
CA GLY A 50 8.12 -13.15 -0.18
C GLY A 50 9.37 -13.05 -1.06
N LYS A 51 9.41 -13.74 -2.21
CA LYS A 51 10.57 -13.71 -3.11
C LYS A 51 10.73 -12.32 -3.70
N ASN A 52 11.96 -11.81 -3.71
CA ASN A 52 12.32 -10.47 -4.20
C ASN A 52 11.69 -9.31 -3.42
N TYR A 53 11.18 -9.55 -2.21
CA TYR A 53 10.81 -8.46 -1.31
C TYR A 53 12.03 -7.59 -1.04
N LYS A 54 11.89 -6.29 -1.25
CA LYS A 54 12.92 -5.31 -0.91
C LYS A 54 12.56 -4.69 0.43
N TYR A 55 13.40 -4.94 1.43
CA TYR A 55 13.25 -4.34 2.75
C TYR A 55 13.84 -2.93 2.74
N ASN A 56 12.98 -1.91 2.69
CA ASN A 56 13.40 -0.51 2.50
C ASN A 56 14.58 -0.06 3.39
N PRO A 57 14.67 -0.43 4.68
CA PRO A 57 15.79 -0.04 5.54
C PRO A 57 17.17 -0.55 5.10
N ASP A 58 17.25 -1.60 4.27
CA ASP A 58 18.52 -2.12 3.75
C ASP A 58 19.06 -1.31 2.56
N PHE A 59 18.28 -0.36 2.03
CA PHE A 59 18.63 0.42 0.86
C PHE A 59 18.85 1.89 1.24
N THR A 60 19.91 2.49 0.72
CA THR A 60 20.20 3.93 0.88
C THR A 60 19.33 4.80 -0.02
N GLU A 61 18.93 4.26 -1.17
CA GLU A 61 18.14 4.94 -2.19
C GLU A 61 16.66 4.50 -2.18
N PRO A 62 15.74 5.32 -2.72
CA PRO A 62 14.35 4.97 -2.84
C PRO A 62 14.15 3.63 -3.56
N VAL A 63 13.54 2.70 -2.85
CA VAL A 63 13.26 1.37 -3.37
C VAL A 63 12.07 1.40 -4.32
N ASN A 64 12.31 1.11 -5.59
CA ASN A 64 11.22 0.88 -6.52
C ASN A 64 10.65 -0.54 -6.33
N GLN A 65 9.45 -0.62 -5.76
CA GLN A 65 8.67 -1.82 -5.51
C GLN A 65 7.17 -1.53 -5.64
N GLU A 66 6.42 -2.45 -6.23
CA GLU A 66 4.96 -2.34 -6.32
C GLU A 66 4.31 -2.81 -5.03
N TYR A 67 3.41 -2.00 -4.46
CA TYR A 67 2.68 -2.36 -3.25
C TYR A 67 1.20 -2.68 -3.50
N LEU A 68 0.66 -2.17 -4.60
CA LEU A 68 -0.71 -2.45 -5.01
C LEU A 68 -0.78 -3.74 -5.86
N PRO A 69 -1.92 -4.44 -5.85
CA PRO A 69 -2.24 -5.46 -6.85
C PRO A 69 -2.06 -4.94 -8.28
N LYS A 70 -1.78 -5.84 -9.22
CA LYS A 70 -1.47 -5.48 -10.61
C LYS A 70 -2.59 -4.71 -11.29
N GLU A 71 -3.83 -5.05 -10.95
CA GLU A 71 -5.06 -4.52 -11.53
C GLU A 71 -5.34 -3.08 -11.12
N ILE A 72 -4.89 -2.66 -9.94
CA ILE A 72 -5.02 -1.29 -9.43
C ILE A 72 -3.67 -0.58 -9.30
N LYS A 73 -2.66 -1.09 -10.01
CA LYS A 73 -1.32 -0.54 -10.03
C LYS A 73 -1.35 0.92 -10.50
N GLY A 74 -0.60 1.79 -9.83
CA GLY A 74 -0.47 3.21 -10.18
C GLY A 74 -1.60 4.11 -9.69
N LYS A 75 -2.59 3.58 -8.96
CA LYS A 75 -3.57 4.41 -8.26
C LYS A 75 -2.86 5.28 -7.21
N ASN A 76 -3.19 6.57 -7.20
CA ASN A 76 -2.69 7.54 -6.25
C ASN A 76 -3.86 8.29 -5.61
N TYR A 77 -4.18 7.91 -4.38
CA TYR A 77 -5.27 8.49 -3.59
C TYR A 77 -4.94 9.86 -2.99
N PHE A 78 -3.66 10.24 -2.97
CA PHE A 78 -3.20 11.52 -2.42
C PHE A 78 -3.17 12.64 -3.47
N LYS A 79 -3.66 12.40 -4.69
CA LYS A 79 -3.76 13.46 -5.72
C LYS A 79 -4.82 14.48 -5.33
N LYS A 80 -4.41 15.75 -5.34
CA LYS A 80 -5.31 16.91 -5.40
C LYS A 80 -5.70 17.16 -6.85
#